data_AF-A0A4U8UXK1-F1
#
_entry.id   AF-A0A4U8UXK1-F1
#
_cell.length_a   1.000
_cell.length_b   1.000
_cell.length_c   1.000
_cell.angle_alpha   90.00
_cell.angle_beta   90.00
_cell.angle_gamma   90.00
#
_symmetry.space_group_name_H-M   'P 1'
#
loop_
_entity.id
_entity.type
_entity.pdbx_description
1 polymer ?
#
loop_
_entity_poly.entity_id
_entity_poly.type
_entity_poly.pdbx_seq_one_letter_code
_entity_poly.pdbx_strand_id
1 'polypeptide(L)'
;MSQDGPGFAAMDNDAIHGNFCYKFYQNTGWWFDTTEVVCGKANLNGVRYECSNAPPIPEINTYLEWYGNPLHAVQMWLRPKNSLSMTIEN
;
A
#
# COMPACT_ATOMS: atom_id res chain seq x y z
N MET A 1 3.89 -16.15 15.47
CA MET A 1 2.51 -15.71 15.75
C MET A 1 2.10 -14.79 14.63
N SER A 2 0.91 -14.97 14.04
CA SER A 2 0.35 -13.98 13.11
C SER A 2 -0.06 -12.80 13.97
N GLN A 3 0.66 -11.68 13.89
CA GLN A 3 0.18 -10.43 14.44
C GLN A 3 -0.75 -9.81 13.42
N ASP A 4 -1.91 -9.33 13.86
CA ASP A 4 -2.78 -8.55 12.98
C ASP A 4 -2.02 -7.31 12.50
N GLY A 5 -2.15 -7.01 11.22
CA GLY A 5 -1.59 -5.79 10.65
C GLY A 5 -2.25 -4.54 11.26
N PRO A 6 -1.73 -3.34 10.96
CA PRO A 6 -2.34 -2.10 11.41
C PRO A 6 -3.77 -1.95 10.87
N GLY A 7 -4.55 -1.06 11.47
CA GLY A 7 -5.86 -0.67 10.95
C GLY A 7 -5.73 0.00 9.58
N PHE A 8 -6.77 -0.12 8.74
CA PHE A 8 -6.83 0.63 7.49
C PHE A 8 -7.15 2.11 7.78
N ALA A 9 -6.35 3.01 7.22
CA ALA A 9 -6.55 4.45 7.37
C ALA A 9 -6.53 5.16 6.01
N ALA A 10 -7.28 6.26 5.92
CA ALA A 10 -7.50 7.12 4.77
C ALA A 10 -7.76 8.57 5.25
N MET A 11 -7.99 9.50 4.31
CA MET A 11 -8.11 10.94 4.62
C MET A 11 -9.09 11.28 5.75
N ASP A 12 -10.21 10.57 5.83
CA ASP A 12 -11.34 10.86 6.74
C ASP A 12 -11.21 10.17 8.12
N ASN A 13 -10.27 9.25 8.30
CA ASN A 13 -10.13 8.49 9.55
C ASN A 13 -8.68 8.34 10.06
N ASP A 14 -7.66 8.86 9.34
CA ASP A 14 -6.25 8.75 9.74
C ASP A 14 -5.85 9.73 10.86
N ALA A 15 -6.66 10.76 11.13
CA ALA A 15 -6.48 11.61 12.31
C ALA A 15 -6.54 10.81 13.63
N ILE A 16 -7.20 9.64 13.62
CA ILE A 16 -7.30 8.71 14.75
C ILE A 16 -5.98 7.94 14.97
N HIS A 17 -5.15 7.81 13.93
CA HIS A 17 -3.92 6.99 13.94
C HIS A 17 -2.63 7.81 14.13
N GLY A 18 -2.74 9.14 14.34
CA GLY A 18 -1.70 9.97 14.96
C GLY A 18 -0.61 10.54 14.03
N ASN A 19 -0.38 9.99 12.84
CA ASN A 19 0.78 10.36 12.00
C ASN A 19 0.46 10.98 10.61
N PHE A 20 -0.81 11.23 10.28
CA PHE A 20 -1.21 11.83 8.99
C PHE A 20 -0.56 11.15 7.77
N CYS A 21 -0.39 9.83 7.82
CA CYS A 21 0.23 9.01 6.80
C CYS A 21 -0.48 9.09 5.45
N TYR A 22 -1.80 9.36 5.46
CA TYR A 22 -2.51 9.66 4.22
C TYR A 22 -1.89 10.86 3.49
N LYS A 23 -1.42 11.89 4.19
CA LYS A 23 -0.81 13.08 3.57
C LYS A 23 0.54 12.74 2.97
N PHE A 24 1.33 11.93 3.66
CA PHE A 24 2.61 11.45 3.15
C PHE A 24 2.38 10.73 1.82
N TYR A 25 1.40 9.83 1.74
CA TYR A 25 1.07 9.09 0.52
C TYR A 25 -0.05 9.75 -0.32
N GLN A 26 0.00 11.07 -0.49
CA GLN A 26 -0.83 11.80 -1.47
C GLN A 26 -2.34 11.55 -1.37
N ASN A 27 -2.85 11.50 -0.15
CA ASN A 27 -4.25 11.29 0.21
C ASN A 27 -4.82 9.92 -0.18
N THR A 28 -3.97 8.90 -0.27
CA THR A 28 -4.40 7.52 -0.48
C THR A 28 -4.62 6.80 0.85
N GLY A 29 -5.41 5.71 0.82
CA GLY A 29 -5.66 4.89 2.01
C GLY A 29 -4.83 3.62 2.00
N TRP A 30 -4.33 3.20 3.16
CA TRP A 30 -3.51 1.99 3.32
C TRP A 30 -3.55 1.47 4.76
N TRP A 31 -3.01 0.29 4.96
CA TRP A 31 -2.64 -0.23 6.28
C TRP A 31 -1.27 0.36 6.66
N PHE A 32 -1.23 1.65 7.00
CA PHE A 32 0.02 2.35 7.31
C PHE A 32 0.67 1.81 8.59
N ASP A 33 1.99 1.68 8.59
CA ASP A 33 2.74 1.39 9.80
C ASP A 33 3.09 2.70 10.51
N THR A 34 2.31 3.03 11.53
CA THR A 34 2.50 4.24 12.33
C THR A 34 3.63 4.12 13.36
N THR A 35 4.23 2.93 13.51
CA THR A 35 5.41 2.74 14.37
C THR A 35 6.70 3.17 13.69
N GLU A 36 6.70 3.25 12.36
CA GLU A 36 7.81 3.80 11.57
C GLU A 36 7.63 5.30 11.33
N VAL A 37 8.76 6.03 11.26
CA VAL A 37 8.77 7.49 10.99
C VAL A 37 8.18 7.81 9.61
N VAL A 38 8.25 6.87 8.66
CA VAL A 38 7.83 7.04 7.25
C VAL A 38 6.59 6.23 6.89
N CYS A 39 5.68 5.99 7.84
CA CYS A 39 4.35 5.40 7.58
C CYS A 39 4.37 3.98 6.96
N GLY A 40 5.50 3.30 7.07
CA GLY A 40 5.79 2.00 6.47
C GLY A 40 6.65 2.10 5.21
N LYS A 41 6.71 0.99 4.46
CA LYS A 41 7.54 0.87 3.25
C LYS A 41 6.75 0.47 2.01
N ALA A 42 5.43 0.49 2.08
CA ALA A 42 4.59 0.05 0.98
C ALA A 42 3.29 0.84 0.99
N ASN A 43 2.83 1.19 -0.20
CA ASN A 43 1.46 1.64 -0.41
C ASN A 43 1.04 1.29 -1.84
N LEU A 44 0.31 0.18 -1.98
CA LEU A 44 -0.13 -0.31 -3.28
C LEU A 44 -1.36 0.45 -3.82
N ASN A 45 -1.94 1.34 -3.02
CA ASN A 45 -2.97 2.29 -3.42
C ASN A 45 -2.40 3.67 -3.80
N GLY A 46 -1.07 3.83 -3.74
CA GLY A 46 -0.38 5.09 -4.02
C GLY A 46 -0.67 5.64 -5.41
N VAL A 47 -0.50 6.96 -5.56
CA VAL A 47 -0.63 7.66 -6.84
C VAL A 47 0.39 7.10 -7.83
N ARG A 48 0.01 7.02 -9.11
CA ARG A 48 0.90 6.61 -10.21
C ARG A 48 1.41 7.86 -10.93
N TYR A 49 2.62 7.78 -11.46
CA TYR A 49 3.19 8.79 -12.33
C TYR A 49 3.69 8.17 -13.62
N GLU A 50 3.67 8.96 -14.69
CA GLU A 50 4.27 8.58 -15.98
C GLU A 50 5.77 8.85 -15.94
N CYS A 51 6.59 7.97 -16.54
CA CYS A 51 8.05 8.16 -16.54
C CYS A 51 8.49 9.48 -17.22
N SER A 52 7.71 9.98 -18.18
CA SER A 52 7.96 11.26 -18.84
C SER A 52 7.69 12.48 -17.94
N ASN A 53 7.00 12.28 -16.82
CA ASN A 53 6.66 13.31 -15.85
C ASN A 53 6.90 12.79 -14.42
N ALA A 54 8.09 12.22 -14.20
CA ALA A 54 8.45 11.68 -12.90
C ALA A 54 8.59 12.80 -11.86
N PRO A 55 8.09 12.59 -10.64
CA PRO A 55 8.28 13.54 -9.54
C PRO A 55 9.76 13.61 -9.12
N PRO A 56 10.17 14.67 -8.41
CA PRO A 56 11.52 14.79 -7.86
C PRO A 56 11.90 13.56 -7.01
N ILE A 57 13.17 13.15 -7.04
CA ILE A 57 13.68 11.97 -6.30
C ILE A 57 13.23 11.93 -4.82
N PRO A 58 13.24 13.05 -4.06
CA PRO A 58 12.79 13.03 -2.66
C PRO A 58 11.30 12.67 -2.48
N GLU A 59 10.46 12.91 -3.49
CA GLU A 59 9.02 12.73 -3.44
C GLU A 59 8.58 11.37 -4.01
N ILE A 60 9.46 10.69 -4.75
CA ILE A 60 9.17 9.42 -5.40
C ILE A 60 8.63 8.35 -4.42
N ASN A 61 9.12 8.34 -3.18
CA ASN A 61 8.71 7.38 -2.14
C ASN A 61 7.31 7.67 -1.54
N THR A 62 6.62 8.72 -2.01
CA THR A 62 5.23 9.02 -1.64
C THR A 62 4.20 8.47 -2.63
N TYR A 63 4.67 7.87 -3.74
CA TYR A 63 3.84 7.31 -4.81
C TYR A 63 3.63 5.80 -4.60
N LEU A 64 2.99 5.15 -5.58
CA LEU A 64 2.82 3.70 -5.60
C LEU A 64 4.16 2.97 -5.39
N GLU A 65 4.32 2.26 -4.27
CA GLU A 65 5.59 1.63 -3.91
C GLU A 65 5.47 0.30 -3.17
N TRP A 66 6.54 -0.50 -3.26
CA TRP A 66 6.76 -1.66 -2.42
C TRP A 66 8.21 -1.72 -1.93
N TYR A 67 8.37 -1.83 -0.63
CA TYR A 67 9.65 -1.82 0.07
C TYR A 67 10.53 -0.61 -0.27
N GLY A 68 9.93 0.59 -0.30
CA GLY A 68 10.63 1.85 -0.66
C GLY A 68 11.02 1.96 -2.14
N ASN A 69 10.48 1.11 -3.01
CA ASN A 69 10.73 1.13 -4.45
C ASN A 69 9.41 1.42 -5.20
N PRO A 70 9.38 2.43 -6.08
CA PRO A 70 8.22 2.71 -6.91
C PRO A 70 7.87 1.56 -7.83
N LEU A 71 6.58 1.36 -8.05
CA LEU A 71 6.06 0.36 -8.97
C LEU A 71 5.34 1.02 -10.15
N HIS A 72 5.47 0.41 -11.32
CA HIS A 72 4.68 0.81 -12.51
C HIS A 72 3.24 0.31 -12.44
N ALA A 73 3.04 -0.92 -11.94
CA ALA A 73 1.74 -1.55 -11.82
C ALA A 73 1.73 -2.54 -10.68
N VAL A 74 0.54 -2.77 -10.12
CA VAL A 74 0.33 -3.76 -9.06
C VAL A 74 -1.05 -4.39 -9.18
N GLN A 75 -1.15 -5.64 -8.77
CA GLN A 75 -2.41 -6.35 -8.58
C GLN A 75 -2.32 -7.18 -7.31
N MET A 76 -3.39 -7.17 -6.51
CA MET A 76 -3.51 -8.01 -5.31
C MET A 76 -4.68 -8.96 -5.50
N TRP A 77 -4.45 -10.25 -5.24
CA TRP A 77 -5.45 -11.28 -5.38
C TRP A 77 -5.49 -12.13 -4.11
N LEU A 78 -6.69 -12.45 -3.65
CA LEU A 78 -6.91 -13.41 -2.57
C LEU A 78 -7.35 -14.74 -3.17
N ARG A 79 -6.84 -15.84 -2.61
CA ARG A 79 -7.27 -17.20 -2.96
C ARG A 79 -7.58 -17.97 -1.68
N PRO A 80 -8.69 -18.74 -1.62
CA PRO A 80 -8.95 -19.61 -0.49
C PRO A 80 -7.82 -20.63 -0.32
N LYS A 81 -7.31 -20.75 0.92
CA LYS A 81 -6.22 -21.68 1.26
C LYS A 81 -6.49 -23.13 0.85
N ASN A 82 -7.76 -23.55 0.83
CA ASN A 82 -8.18 -24.92 0.55
C ASN A 82 -8.82 -25.12 -0.84
N SER A 83 -8.55 -24.21 -1.79
CA SER A 83 -8.97 -24.41 -3.18
C SER A 83 -8.06 -25.44 -3.84
N LEU A 84 -8.25 -26.72 -3.53
CA LEU A 84 -7.71 -27.81 -4.34
C LEU A 84 -8.34 -27.74 -5.73
N SER A 85 -7.51 -28.06 -6.72
CA SER A 85 -7.81 -28.16 -8.15
C SER A 85 -9.22 -28.69 -8.38
N MET A 86 -10.01 -27.95 -9.17
CA MET A 86 -11.22 -28.47 -9.77
C MET A 86 -10.80 -29.60 -10.71
N THR A 87 -10.84 -30.84 -10.24
CA THR A 87 -10.70 -32.01 -11.10
C THR A 87 -11.95 -32.02 -11.98
N ILE A 88 -11.80 -31.72 -13.27
CA ILE A 88 -12.83 -32.01 -14.25
C ILE A 88 -12.83 -33.54 -14.38
N GLU A 89 -13.78 -34.20 -13.74
CA GLU A 89 -14.08 -35.60 -14.00
C GLU A 89 -14.72 -35.67 -15.40
N ASN A 90 -14.05 -36.37 -16.32
CA ASN A 90 -14.61 -36.80 -17.60
C ASN A 90 -15.42 -38.08 -17.42
#